data_AF-A0A970YYQ0-F1
#
_entry.id   AF-A0A970YYQ0-F1
#
_cell.length_a   1.000
_cell.length_b   1.000
_cell.length_c   1.000
_cell.angle_alpha   90.00
_cell.angle_beta   90.00
_cell.angle_gamma   90.00
#
_symmetry.space_group_name_H-M   'P 1'
#
loop_
_entity.id
_entity.type
_entity.pdbx_description
1 polymer ?
#
loop_
_entity_poly.entity_id
_entity_poly.type
_entity_poly.pdbx_seq_one_letter_code
_entity_poly.pdbx_strand_id
1 'polypeptide(L)'
;MSKGHVRNVRPLGLLDVLVALVLFLLLTLGLKSLFDVALPGLLKDDTLLQIQLSGGFFLAFWAFMGNRFFKPHIDLVLEREAKTTGSDDAAKKRRSESQLLDEQLNEALRAERLEQLSLRDKVLAEARQAAASRLRQADAEVSAKREEAKQQLVELVLRAETELHEEAERLAGLVVER
;
A
#
# COMPACT_ATOMS: atom_id res chain seq x y z
N MET A 1 -11.75 -6.79 16.74
CA MET A 1 -10.80 -7.91 16.81
C MET A 1 -11.24 -8.85 17.92
N SER A 2 -12.01 -9.89 17.60
CA SER A 2 -12.40 -10.91 18.58
C SER A 2 -11.26 -11.93 18.64
N LYS A 3 -10.46 -11.91 19.71
CA LYS A 3 -9.53 -13.00 20.00
C LYS A 3 -10.38 -14.23 20.21
N GLY A 4 -10.43 -15.12 19.21
CA GLY A 4 -11.00 -16.44 19.36
C GLY A 4 -10.34 -17.08 20.58
N HIS A 5 -11.07 -17.13 21.69
CA HIS A 5 -10.65 -17.86 22.87
C HIS A 5 -10.62 -19.32 22.46
N VAL A 6 -9.46 -19.79 22.04
CA VAL A 6 -9.17 -21.22 21.93
C VAL A 6 -9.36 -21.74 23.35
N ARG A 7 -10.56 -22.30 23.62
CA ARG A 7 -10.83 -22.96 24.89
C ARG A 7 -9.85 -24.10 24.95
N ASN A 8 -8.86 -23.96 25.82
CA ASN A 8 -7.85 -24.97 26.07
C ASN A 8 -8.60 -26.21 26.57
N VAL A 9 -8.84 -27.16 25.68
CA VAL A 9 -9.54 -28.40 26.03
C VAL A 9 -8.56 -29.20 26.88
N ARG A 10 -8.73 -29.08 28.20
CA ARG A 10 -7.90 -29.84 29.15
C ARG A 10 -8.10 -31.32 28.85
N PRO A 11 -7.02 -32.12 28.74
CA PRO A 11 -7.18 -33.56 28.65
C PRO A 11 -7.93 -34.03 29.90
N LEU A 12 -8.79 -35.04 29.76
CA LEU A 12 -9.35 -35.70 30.92
C LEU A 12 -8.18 -36.28 31.71
N GLY A 13 -7.93 -35.72 32.88
CA GLY A 13 -6.86 -36.18 33.76
C GLY A 13 -7.25 -37.53 34.36
N LEU A 14 -6.24 -38.30 34.79
CA LEU A 14 -6.46 -39.49 35.61
C LEU A 14 -7.36 -39.21 36.82
N LEU A 15 -7.24 -38.00 37.39
CA LEU A 15 -8.06 -37.54 38.50
C LEU A 15 -9.53 -37.33 38.10
N ASP A 16 -9.80 -36.78 36.92
CA ASP A 16 -11.17 -36.59 36.43
C ASP A 16 -11.87 -37.93 36.17
N VAL A 17 -11.13 -38.91 35.65
CA VAL A 17 -11.61 -40.28 35.43
C VAL A 17 -11.90 -40.97 36.77
N LEU A 18 -11.00 -40.81 37.74
CA LEU A 18 -11.18 -41.36 39.09
C LEU A 18 -12.38 -40.72 39.80
N VAL A 19 -12.54 -39.40 39.72
CA VAL A 19 -13.71 -38.70 40.30
C VAL A 19 -15.00 -39.16 39.62
N ALA A 20 -15.02 -39.28 38.30
CA ALA A 20 -16.18 -39.79 37.57
C ALA A 20 -16.53 -41.23 37.96
N LEU A 21 -15.51 -42.08 38.15
CA LEU A 21 -15.68 -43.47 38.57
C LEU A 21 -16.18 -43.56 40.01
N VAL A 22 -15.65 -42.75 40.93
CA VAL A 22 -16.13 -42.68 42.32
C VAL A 22 -17.57 -42.18 42.38
N LEU A 23 -17.90 -41.13 41.63
CA LEU A 23 -19.28 -40.62 41.56
C LEU A 23 -20.23 -41.68 40.97
N PHE A 24 -19.80 -42.39 39.93
CA PHE A 24 -20.57 -43.48 39.35
C PHE A 24 -20.81 -44.61 40.36
N LEU A 25 -19.79 -45.02 41.11
CA LEU A 25 -19.93 -46.01 42.17
C LEU A 25 -20.88 -45.55 43.28
N LEU A 26 -20.73 -44.30 43.76
CA LEU A 26 -21.64 -43.73 44.76
C LEU A 26 -23.09 -43.66 44.26
N LEU A 27 -23.28 -43.31 42.99
CA LEU A 27 -24.60 -43.22 42.38
C LEU A 27 -25.26 -44.59 42.23
N THR A 28 -24.51 -45.62 41.82
CA THR A 28 -25.02 -47.01 41.75
C THR A 28 -25.34 -47.59 43.12
N LEU A 29 -24.52 -47.30 44.15
CA LEU A 29 -24.78 -47.67 45.54
C LEU A 29 -26.01 -46.96 46.11
N GLY A 30 -26.16 -45.66 45.86
CA GLY A 30 -27.34 -44.89 46.26
C GLY A 30 -28.61 -45.37 45.57
N LEU A 31 -28.53 -45.73 44.27
CA LEU A 31 -29.64 -46.33 43.54
C LEU A 31 -30.04 -47.67 44.16
N LYS A 32 -29.07 -48.52 44.50
CA LYS A 32 -29.33 -49.81 45.17
C LYS A 32 -30.10 -49.61 46.47
N SER A 33 -29.63 -48.70 47.33
CA SER A 33 -30.29 -48.41 48.61
C SER A 33 -31.73 -47.90 48.42
N LEU A 34 -31.98 -47.10 47.37
CA LEU A 34 -33.32 -46.59 47.08
C LEU A 34 -34.25 -47.71 46.58
N PHE A 35 -33.75 -48.58 45.69
CA PHE A 35 -34.50 -49.69 45.14
C PHE A 35 -34.74 -50.81 46.15
N ASP A 36 -33.79 -51.09 47.06
CA ASP A 36 -33.98 -52.09 48.11
C ASP A 36 -35.07 -51.70 49.11
N VAL A 37 -35.29 -50.39 49.34
CA VAL A 37 -36.39 -49.87 50.16
C VAL A 37 -37.73 -49.92 49.44
N ALA A 38 -37.74 -49.66 48.13
CA ALA A 38 -38.98 -49.62 47.33
C ALA A 38 -39.45 -51.00 46.84
N LEU A 39 -38.51 -51.88 46.47
CA LEU A 39 -38.73 -53.20 45.87
C LEU A 39 -37.61 -54.17 46.30
N PRO A 40 -37.73 -54.81 47.48
CA PRO A 40 -36.68 -55.68 48.01
C PRO A 40 -36.42 -56.88 47.08
N GLY A 41 -35.15 -57.06 46.69
CA GLY A 41 -34.71 -58.19 45.86
C GLY A 41 -34.69 -57.93 44.34
N LEU A 42 -35.04 -56.72 43.89
CA LEU A 42 -35.00 -56.36 42.46
C LEU A 42 -33.57 -56.30 41.90
N LEU A 43 -32.63 -55.74 42.68
CA LEU A 43 -31.21 -55.66 42.33
C LEU A 43 -30.43 -56.72 43.10
N LYS A 44 -30.12 -57.83 42.44
CA LYS A 44 -29.20 -58.84 42.98
C LYS A 44 -27.78 -58.26 43.01
N ASP A 45 -27.00 -58.64 44.01
CA ASP A 45 -25.62 -58.16 44.18
C ASP A 45 -24.74 -58.50 42.97
N ASP A 46 -24.96 -59.65 42.32
CA ASP A 46 -24.26 -60.03 41.09
C ASP A 46 -24.56 -59.07 39.92
N THR A 47 -25.80 -58.61 39.78
CA THR A 47 -26.20 -57.66 38.74
C THR A 47 -25.60 -56.27 39.01
N LEU A 48 -25.50 -55.87 40.28
CA LEU A 48 -24.87 -54.61 40.67
C LEU A 48 -23.38 -54.59 40.30
N LEU A 49 -22.66 -55.69 40.60
CA LEU A 49 -21.25 -55.82 40.24
C LEU A 49 -21.04 -55.76 38.72
N GLN A 50 -21.92 -56.39 37.93
CA GLN A 50 -21.85 -56.31 36.47
C GLN A 50 -22.08 -54.88 35.94
N ILE A 51 -23.03 -54.13 36.52
CA ILE A 51 -23.28 -52.72 36.17
C ILE A 51 -22.06 -51.86 36.53
N GLN A 52 -21.46 -52.09 37.71
CA GLN A 52 -20.29 -51.34 38.15
C GLN A 52 -19.06 -51.62 37.28
N LEU A 53 -18.82 -52.88 36.93
CA LEU A 53 -17.73 -53.29 36.04
C LEU A 53 -17.91 -52.74 34.62
N SER A 54 -19.10 -52.88 34.04
CA SER A 54 -19.39 -52.39 32.68
C SER A 54 -19.34 -50.86 32.60
N GLY A 55 -19.85 -50.14 33.60
CA GLY A 55 -19.76 -48.69 33.68
C GLY A 55 -18.33 -48.20 33.91
N GLY A 56 -17.55 -48.87 34.76
CA GLY A 56 -16.13 -48.59 34.95
C GLY A 56 -15.33 -48.78 33.66
N PHE A 57 -15.58 -49.87 32.93
CA PHE A 57 -14.98 -50.13 31.63
C PHE A 57 -15.37 -49.07 30.60
N PHE A 58 -16.65 -48.67 30.57
CA PHE A 58 -17.13 -47.61 29.69
C PHE A 58 -16.43 -46.27 29.95
N LEU A 59 -16.30 -45.87 31.22
CA LEU A 59 -15.60 -44.64 31.60
C LEU A 59 -14.12 -44.69 31.22
N ALA A 60 -13.44 -45.82 31.45
CA ALA A 60 -12.05 -46.02 31.06
C ALA A 60 -11.87 -45.96 29.54
N PHE A 61 -12.76 -46.63 28.78
CA PHE A 61 -12.78 -46.60 27.33
C PHE A 61 -13.03 -45.18 26.79
N TRP A 62 -13.99 -44.46 27.37
CA TRP A 62 -14.32 -43.09 26.98
C TRP A 62 -13.14 -42.14 27.23
N ALA A 63 -12.47 -42.26 28.38
CA ALA A 63 -11.28 -41.48 28.69
C ALA A 63 -10.14 -41.78 27.71
N PHE A 64 -9.93 -43.05 27.37
CA PHE A 64 -8.94 -43.46 26.38
C PHE A 64 -9.25 -42.86 25.00
N MET A 65 -10.50 -42.97 24.53
CA MET A 65 -10.93 -42.39 23.26
C MET A 65 -10.78 -40.86 23.25
N GLY A 66 -11.21 -40.18 24.32
CA GLY A 66 -11.10 -38.74 24.49
C GLY A 66 -9.66 -38.24 24.35
N ASN A 67 -8.74 -38.86 25.10
CA ASN A 67 -7.35 -38.42 25.12
C ASN A 67 -6.55 -38.90 23.90
N ARG A 68 -6.81 -40.10 23.38
CA ARG A 68 -5.96 -40.71 22.34
C ARG A 68 -6.43 -40.44 20.92
N PHE A 69 -7.73 -40.28 20.69
CA PHE A 69 -8.32 -40.09 19.37
C PHE A 69 -8.87 -38.68 19.17
N PHE A 70 -9.71 -38.19 20.08
CA PHE A 70 -10.39 -36.91 19.87
C PHE A 70 -9.46 -35.71 20.06
N LYS A 71 -8.70 -35.68 21.16
CA LYS A 71 -7.77 -34.57 21.45
C LYS A 71 -6.80 -34.26 20.31
N PRO A 72 -6.02 -35.21 19.74
CA PRO A 72 -5.09 -34.89 18.67
C PRO A 72 -5.78 -34.39 17.39
N HIS A 73 -7.01 -34.84 17.11
CA HIS A 73 -7.77 -34.31 15.97
C HIS A 73 -8.25 -32.87 16.20
N ILE A 74 -8.74 -32.56 17.41
CA ILE A 74 -9.13 -31.20 17.76
C ILE A 74 -7.91 -30.27 17.73
N ASP A 75 -6.79 -30.69 18.31
CA ASP A 75 -5.55 -29.91 18.31
C ASP A 75 -5.07 -29.61 16.88
N LEU A 76 -5.16 -30.58 15.96
CA LEU A 76 -4.81 -30.39 14.55
C LEU A 76 -5.74 -29.40 13.83
N VAL A 77 -7.05 -29.46 14.11
CA VAL A 77 -8.02 -28.51 13.53
C VAL A 77 -7.76 -27.10 14.04
N LEU A 78 -7.52 -26.95 15.35
CA LEU A 78 -7.17 -25.66 15.96
C LEU A 78 -5.87 -25.10 15.39
N GLU A 79 -4.86 -25.94 15.15
CA GLU A 79 -3.61 -25.50 14.52
C GLU A 79 -3.85 -25.01 13.08
N ARG A 80 -4.70 -25.68 12.30
CA ARG A 80 -5.07 -25.26 10.95
C ARG A 80 -5.86 -23.97 10.94
N GLU A 81 -6.78 -23.78 11.87
CA GLU A 81 -7.52 -22.53 12.03
C GLU A 81 -6.57 -21.39 12.41
N ALA A 82 -5.65 -21.61 13.35
CA ALA A 82 -4.65 -20.62 13.74
C ALA A 82 -3.73 -20.22 12.57
N LYS A 83 -3.30 -21.18 11.75
CA LYS A 83 -2.48 -20.90 10.55
C LYS A 83 -3.25 -20.14 9.48
N THR A 84 -4.51 -20.51 9.24
CA THR A 84 -5.36 -19.85 8.23
C THR A 84 -5.73 -18.44 8.65
N THR A 85 -6.22 -18.26 9.88
CA THR A 85 -6.57 -16.94 10.43
C THR A 85 -5.35 -16.03 10.53
N GLY A 86 -4.19 -16.54 10.95
CA GLY A 86 -2.93 -15.79 10.94
C GLY A 86 -2.49 -15.39 9.53
N SER A 87 -2.72 -16.24 8.53
CA SER A 87 -2.44 -15.92 7.12
C SER A 87 -3.37 -14.83 6.59
N ASP A 88 -4.65 -14.86 6.95
CA ASP A 88 -5.63 -13.83 6.58
C ASP A 88 -5.30 -12.46 7.19
N ASP A 89 -4.90 -12.43 8.46
CA ASP A 89 -4.49 -11.19 9.13
C ASP A 89 -3.19 -10.63 8.55
N ALA A 90 -2.21 -11.49 8.24
CA ALA A 90 -0.99 -11.09 7.55
C ALA A 90 -1.29 -10.56 6.14
N ALA A 91 -2.20 -11.19 5.39
CA ALA A 91 -2.62 -10.73 4.08
C ALA A 91 -3.34 -9.38 4.14
N LYS A 92 -4.23 -9.17 5.11
CA LYS A 92 -4.88 -7.87 5.35
C LYS A 92 -3.86 -6.79 5.68
N LYS A 93 -2.91 -7.07 6.57
CA LYS A 93 -1.85 -6.11 6.92
C LYS A 93 -1.00 -5.73 5.71
N ARG A 94 -0.57 -6.72 4.91
CA ARG A 94 0.18 -6.47 3.67
C ARG A 94 -0.62 -5.63 2.68
N ARG A 95 -1.92 -5.90 2.51
CA ARG A 95 -2.80 -5.08 1.64
C ARG A 95 -2.87 -3.63 2.12
N SER A 96 -3.05 -3.39 3.42
CA SER A 96 -3.05 -2.03 3.95
C SER A 96 -1.70 -1.33 3.80
N GLU A 97 -0.59 -2.06 3.97
CA GLU A 97 0.76 -1.52 3.76
C GLU A 97 0.99 -1.18 2.29
N SER A 98 0.56 -2.03 1.35
CA SER A 98 0.64 -1.76 -0.08
C SER A 98 -0.19 -0.54 -0.49
N GLN A 99 -1.41 -0.41 0.03
CA GLN A 99 -2.25 0.77 -0.24
C GLN A 99 -1.59 2.07 0.24
N LEU A 100 -1.01 2.04 1.44
CA LEU A 100 -0.30 3.20 1.99
C LEU A 100 0.95 3.54 1.16
N LEU A 101 1.69 2.54 0.69
CA LEU A 101 2.82 2.75 -0.21
C LEU A 101 2.39 3.33 -1.57
N ASP A 102 1.27 2.87 -2.13
CA ASP A 102 0.72 3.39 -3.38
C ASP A 102 0.29 4.86 -3.21
N GLU A 103 -0.32 5.21 -2.08
CA GLU A 103 -0.67 6.60 -1.75
C GLU A 103 0.58 7.48 -1.65
N GLN A 104 1.63 7.04 -0.94
CA GLN A 104 2.90 7.75 -0.82
C GLN A 104 3.60 7.93 -2.17
N LEU A 105 3.63 6.89 -3.02
CA LEU A 105 4.20 6.97 -4.36
C LEU A 105 3.43 7.96 -5.24
N ASN A 106 2.10 7.94 -5.17
CA ASN A 106 1.28 8.88 -5.94
C ASN A 106 1.49 10.33 -5.48
N GLU A 107 1.64 10.56 -4.18
CA GLU A 107 1.96 11.88 -3.64
C GLU A 107 3.34 12.37 -4.08
N ALA A 108 4.37 11.51 -3.98
CA ALA A 108 5.71 11.83 -4.46
C ALA A 108 5.73 12.14 -5.97
N LEU A 109 5.02 11.34 -6.79
CA LEU A 109 4.90 11.58 -8.22
C LEU A 109 4.18 12.90 -8.54
N ARG A 110 3.20 13.32 -7.72
CA ARG A 110 2.54 14.62 -7.89
C ARG A 110 3.49 15.77 -7.55
N ALA A 111 4.25 15.66 -6.46
CA ALA A 111 5.24 16.65 -6.08
C ALA A 111 6.30 16.83 -7.18
N GLU A 112 6.89 15.73 -7.66
CA GLU A 112 7.85 15.75 -8.77
C GLU A 112 7.28 16.38 -10.05
N ARG A 113 6.03 16.07 -10.40
CA ARG A 113 5.38 16.70 -11.57
C ARG A 113 5.23 18.21 -11.40
N LEU A 114 4.89 18.68 -10.20
CA LEU A 114 4.78 20.11 -9.92
C LEU A 114 6.15 20.80 -9.99
N GLU A 115 7.19 20.16 -9.45
CA GLU A 115 8.56 20.68 -9.55
C GLU A 115 9.03 20.77 -11.00
N GLN A 116 8.82 19.72 -11.79
CA GLN A 116 9.15 19.70 -13.22
C GLN A 116 8.40 20.76 -14.01
N LEU A 117 7.10 20.96 -13.76
CA LEU A 117 6.33 22.03 -14.38
C LEU A 117 6.90 23.40 -14.02
N SER A 118 7.23 23.62 -12.75
CA SER A 118 7.83 24.88 -12.30
C SER A 118 9.20 25.14 -12.96
N LEU A 119 10.02 24.10 -13.13
CA LEU A 119 11.32 24.20 -13.79
C LEU A 119 11.14 24.51 -15.27
N ARG A 120 10.23 23.81 -15.95
CA ARG A 120 9.90 24.07 -17.36
C ARG A 120 9.44 25.51 -17.56
N ASP A 121 8.57 26.00 -16.69
CA ASP A 121 8.02 27.35 -16.81
C ASP A 121 9.10 28.43 -16.55
N LYS A 122 10.04 28.19 -15.62
CA LYS A 122 11.23 29.04 -15.43
C LYS A 122 12.11 29.08 -16.67
N VAL A 123 12.45 27.92 -17.23
CA VAL A 123 13.27 27.84 -18.46
C VAL A 123 12.58 28.54 -19.64
N LEU A 124 11.27 28.37 -19.79
CA LEU A 124 10.50 29.07 -20.83
C LEU A 124 10.48 30.59 -20.63
N ALA A 125 10.36 31.06 -19.38
CA ALA A 125 10.40 32.48 -19.07
C ALA A 125 11.78 33.07 -19.39
N GLU A 126 12.86 32.42 -18.98
CA GLU A 126 14.24 32.81 -19.28
C GLU A 126 14.51 32.83 -20.79
N ALA A 127 14.08 31.79 -21.51
CA ALA A 127 14.22 31.71 -22.96
C ALA A 127 13.47 32.85 -23.67
N ARG A 128 12.25 33.19 -23.22
CA ARG A 128 11.49 34.33 -23.75
C ARG A 128 12.18 35.66 -23.47
N GLN A 129 12.72 35.85 -22.27
CA GLN A 129 13.44 37.06 -21.91
C GLN A 129 14.72 37.21 -22.76
N ALA A 130 15.49 36.13 -22.93
CA ALA A 130 16.69 36.12 -23.76
C ALA A 130 16.36 36.36 -25.26
N ALA A 131 15.26 35.79 -25.76
CA ALA A 131 14.80 36.05 -27.11
C ALA A 131 14.42 37.52 -27.29
N ALA A 132 13.67 38.10 -26.34
CA ALA A 132 13.28 39.50 -26.37
C ALA A 132 14.49 40.45 -26.31
N SER A 133 15.51 40.14 -25.50
CA SER A 133 16.73 40.95 -25.43
C SER A 133 17.52 40.89 -26.74
N ARG A 134 17.64 39.71 -27.35
CA ARG A 134 18.31 39.55 -28.66
C ARG A 134 17.57 40.29 -29.77
N LEU A 135 16.24 40.26 -29.76
CA LEU A 135 15.43 40.99 -30.73
C LEU A 135 15.61 42.50 -30.60
N ARG A 136 15.62 43.03 -29.37
CA ARG A 136 15.93 44.46 -29.11
C ARG A 136 17.33 44.86 -29.56
N GLN A 137 18.32 44.00 -29.34
CA GLN A 137 19.70 44.24 -29.82
C GLN A 137 19.75 44.28 -31.34
N ALA A 138 19.11 43.32 -32.01
CA ALA A 138 19.03 43.29 -33.47
C ALA A 138 18.31 44.54 -34.03
N ASP A 139 17.19 44.97 -33.43
CA ASP A 139 16.49 46.19 -33.85
C ASP A 139 17.35 47.44 -33.66
N ALA A 140 18.12 47.51 -32.56
CA ALA A 140 19.04 48.60 -32.31
C ALA A 140 20.18 48.64 -33.36
N GLU A 141 20.75 47.48 -33.70
CA GLU A 141 21.77 47.37 -34.75
C GLU A 141 21.22 47.73 -36.13
N VAL A 142 20.02 47.27 -36.48
CA VAL A 142 19.37 47.58 -37.76
C VAL A 142 19.05 49.07 -37.86
N SER A 143 18.54 49.69 -36.80
CA SER A 143 18.26 51.12 -36.79
C SER A 143 19.54 51.97 -36.87
N ALA A 144 20.62 51.56 -36.19
CA ALA A 144 21.93 52.20 -36.30
C ALA A 144 22.49 52.12 -37.73
N LYS A 145 22.49 50.92 -38.34
CA LYS A 145 22.92 50.75 -39.75
C LYS A 145 22.08 51.54 -40.73
N ARG A 146 20.76 51.63 -40.49
CA ARG A 146 19.87 52.43 -41.33
C ARG A 146 20.22 53.91 -41.26
N GLU A 147 20.53 54.41 -40.07
CA GLU A 147 20.90 55.82 -39.90
C GLU A 147 22.28 56.13 -40.49
N GLU A 148 23.24 55.23 -40.32
CA GLU A 148 24.55 55.31 -40.98
C GLU A 148 24.40 55.34 -42.52
N ALA A 149 23.60 54.43 -43.08
CA ALA A 149 23.35 54.39 -44.53
C ALA A 149 22.67 55.66 -45.04
N LYS A 150 21.77 56.28 -44.26
CA LYS A 150 21.19 57.58 -44.62
C LYS A 150 22.24 58.70 -44.63
N GLN A 151 23.12 58.74 -43.64
CA GLN A 151 24.19 59.74 -43.58
C GLN A 151 25.14 59.59 -44.77
N GLN A 152 25.53 58.35 -45.10
CA GLN A 152 26.34 58.04 -46.28
C GLN A 152 25.63 58.45 -47.59
N LEU A 153 24.32 58.20 -47.71
CA LEU A 153 23.55 58.65 -48.88
C LEU A 153 23.53 60.17 -49.02
N VAL A 154 23.35 60.91 -47.92
CA VAL A 154 23.39 62.39 -47.95
C VAL A 154 24.77 62.89 -48.38
N GLU A 155 25.84 62.30 -47.85
CA GLU A 155 27.21 62.64 -48.24
C GLU A 155 27.48 62.36 -49.73
N LEU A 156 27.04 61.20 -50.24
CA LEU A 156 27.16 60.84 -51.65
C LEU A 156 26.38 61.79 -52.56
N VAL A 157 25.17 62.21 -52.16
CA VAL A 157 24.37 63.17 -52.92
C VAL A 157 25.06 64.53 -52.97
N LEU A 158 25.54 65.05 -51.83
CA LEU A 158 26.27 66.33 -51.78
C LEU A 158 27.53 66.29 -52.64
N ARG A 159 28.29 65.20 -52.57
CA ARG A 159 29.48 65.00 -53.40
C ARG A 159 29.12 64.98 -54.88
N ALA A 160 28.08 64.24 -55.26
CA ALA A 160 27.63 64.18 -56.65
C ALA A 160 27.15 65.56 -57.15
N GLU A 161 26.46 66.34 -56.32
CA GLU A 161 26.06 67.71 -56.64
C GLU A 161 27.27 68.63 -56.86
N THR A 162 28.31 68.53 -56.03
CA THR A 162 29.55 69.31 -56.23
C THR A 162 30.29 68.90 -57.50
N GLU A 163 30.41 67.61 -57.78
CA GLU A 163 31.06 67.09 -58.99
C GLU A 163 30.28 67.52 -60.25
N LEU A 164 28.94 67.46 -60.23
CA LEU A 164 28.09 67.95 -61.32
C LEU A 164 28.22 69.47 -61.54
N HIS A 165 28.35 70.25 -60.47
CA HIS A 165 28.54 71.69 -60.57
C HIS A 165 29.89 72.05 -61.22
N GLU A 166 30.97 71.39 -60.79
CA GLU A 166 32.31 71.55 -61.38
C GLU A 166 32.34 71.13 -62.86
N GLU A 167 31.66 70.03 -63.22
CA GLU A 167 31.54 69.61 -64.61
C GLU A 167 30.72 70.60 -65.45
N ALA A 168 29.63 71.14 -64.90
CA ALA A 168 28.81 72.14 -65.58
C ALA A 168 29.61 73.43 -65.83
N GLU A 169 30.39 73.92 -64.85
CA GLU A 169 31.29 75.06 -65.03
C GLU A 169 32.37 74.79 -66.09
N ARG A 170 32.99 73.60 -66.05
CA ARG A 170 34.00 73.19 -67.03
C ARG A 170 33.41 73.16 -68.46
N LEU A 171 32.20 72.62 -68.63
CA LEU A 171 31.50 72.62 -69.91
C LEU A 171 31.09 74.03 -70.36
N ALA A 172 30.62 74.88 -69.45
CA ALA A 172 30.27 76.26 -69.76
C ALA A 172 31.48 77.07 -70.26
N GLY A 173 32.65 76.89 -69.64
CA GLY A 173 33.91 77.50 -70.09
C GLY A 173 34.26 77.12 -71.53
N LEU A 174 34.10 75.84 -71.89
CA LEU A 174 34.35 75.35 -73.27
C LEU A 174 33.37 75.92 -74.31
N VAL A 175 32.17 76.35 -73.90
CA VAL A 175 31.18 76.97 -74.81
C VAL A 175 31.47 78.46 -75.03
N VAL A 176 32.05 79.16 -74.05
CA VAL A 176 32.38 80.60 -74.14
C VAL A 176 33.68 80.87 -74.93
N GLU A 177 34.60 79.89 -75.00
CA GLU A 177 35.84 79.99 -75.80
C GLU A 177 35.65 79.69 -77.31
N ARG A 178 34.41 79.48 -77.77
CA ARG A 178 34.05 79.40 -79.19
C ARG A 178 33.39 80.68 -79.68
#